data_AF-A0AAU7YWB3-F1
#
_entry.id   AF-A0AAU7YWB3-F1
#
_cell.length_a   1.000
_cell.length_b   1.000
_cell.length_c   1.000
_cell.angle_alpha   90.00
_cell.angle_beta   90.00
_cell.angle_gamma   90.00
#
_symmetry.space_group_name_H-M   'P 1'
#
loop_
_entity.id
_entity.type
_entity.pdbx_description
1 polymer ?
#
loop_
_entity_poly.entity_id
_entity_poly.type
_entity_poly.pdbx_seq_one_letter_code
_entity_poly.pdbx_strand_id
1 'polypeptide(L)'
;MEKQSRRGLLKNAAKAAVIATGGAALAGTTKAQVTGKLEKKSYPAKPASEPAQLFSSAVSYGNLLFLAGVGAHFQGTIEEHTKHVLDELDKNLTAAGSSMEKVLKVNVYLNDINDWAKMNTVYGGRWGKIPPVRTTIAPAGGIPGNSLVEIDLIAYI
;
A
#
# COMPACT_ATOMS: atom_id res chain seq x y z
N MET A 1 -15.50 -39.13 43.36
CA MET A 1 -14.05 -39.30 43.11
C MET A 1 -13.87 -39.52 41.62
N GLU A 2 -13.07 -38.65 40.99
CA GLU A 2 -12.52 -38.65 39.63
C GLU A 2 -13.39 -39.00 38.40
N LYS A 3 -13.66 -37.95 37.60
CA LYS A 3 -13.77 -38.02 36.14
C LYS A 3 -12.36 -38.21 35.56
N GLN A 4 -12.03 -39.39 35.04
CA GLN A 4 -10.90 -39.58 34.11
C GLN A 4 -11.48 -39.93 32.73
N SER A 5 -11.55 -38.96 31.82
CA SER A 5 -10.50 -38.50 30.89
C SER A 5 -10.44 -39.38 29.63
N ARG A 6 -11.18 -38.93 28.60
CA ARG A 6 -11.18 -39.44 27.21
C ARG A 6 -9.86 -39.17 26.47
N ARG A 7 -8.73 -39.09 27.17
CA ARG A 7 -7.39 -38.89 26.59
C ARG A 7 -6.60 -40.19 26.40
N GLY A 8 -7.16 -41.35 26.78
CA GLY A 8 -6.51 -42.65 26.63
C GLY A 8 -6.75 -43.37 25.29
N LEU A 9 -7.79 -43.01 24.54
CA LEU A 9 -8.19 -43.78 23.34
C LEU A 9 -7.35 -43.51 22.08
N LEU A 10 -6.49 -42.49 22.10
CA LEU A 10 -5.69 -42.10 20.93
C LEU A 10 -4.29 -42.73 20.90
N LYS A 11 -3.96 -43.64 21.83
CA LYS A 11 -2.58 -44.14 21.93
C LYS A 11 -2.27 -45.47 21.23
N ASN A 12 -3.22 -46.34 20.87
CA ASN A 12 -2.83 -47.69 20.38
C ASN A 12 -3.79 -48.32 19.35
N ALA A 13 -4.16 -47.61 18.29
CA ALA A 13 -4.69 -48.22 17.06
C ALA A 13 -4.38 -47.25 15.90
N ALA A 14 -3.58 -47.53 14.88
CA ALA A 14 -3.08 -48.80 14.41
C ALA A 14 -1.72 -48.58 13.75
N LYS A 15 -0.74 -49.39 14.14
CA LYS A 15 0.30 -49.85 13.23
C LYS A 15 -0.34 -50.93 12.34
N ALA A 16 -0.54 -50.63 11.07
CA ALA A 16 -0.55 -51.60 9.98
C ALA A 16 -0.21 -50.84 8.69
N ALA A 17 0.96 -51.14 8.14
CA ALA A 17 1.56 -50.50 7.00
C ALA A 17 1.04 -51.09 5.69
N VAL A 18 0.89 -50.28 4.64
CA VAL A 18 1.33 -50.65 3.29
C VAL A 18 1.99 -49.43 2.66
N ILE A 19 3.29 -49.59 2.38
CA ILE A 19 4.14 -48.69 1.63
C ILE A 19 3.75 -48.82 0.16
N ALA A 20 3.27 -47.73 -0.44
CA ALA A 20 3.29 -47.54 -1.89
C ALA A 20 4.16 -46.30 -2.16
N THR A 21 5.34 -46.58 -2.69
CA THR A 21 6.40 -45.66 -3.08
C THR A 21 6.01 -44.80 -4.27
N GLY A 22 6.23 -43.47 -4.17
CA GLY A 22 6.53 -42.62 -5.33
C GLY A 22 5.66 -41.38 -5.49
N GLY A 23 6.24 -40.21 -5.20
CA GLY A 23 5.74 -38.91 -5.68
C GLY A 23 5.33 -37.93 -4.58
N ALA A 24 6.30 -37.12 -4.14
CA ALA A 24 6.24 -36.00 -3.20
C ALA A 24 4.85 -35.37 -2.98
N ALA A 25 4.32 -35.52 -1.76
CA ALA A 25 3.34 -34.58 -1.24
C ALA A 25 3.98 -33.19 -1.22
N LEU A 26 3.49 -32.29 -2.07
CA LEU A 26 3.73 -30.86 -1.95
C LEU A 26 3.14 -30.42 -0.60
N ALA A 27 3.95 -30.50 0.44
CA ALA A 27 3.74 -29.78 1.68
C ALA A 27 3.80 -28.30 1.33
N GLY A 28 2.68 -27.75 0.84
CA GLY A 28 2.49 -26.33 0.71
C GLY A 28 2.74 -25.73 2.08
N THR A 29 3.85 -25.01 2.21
CA THR A 29 4.08 -24.14 3.35
C THR A 29 2.99 -23.08 3.29
N THR A 30 1.90 -23.31 4.02
CA THR A 30 0.94 -22.27 4.34
C THR A 30 1.73 -21.20 5.08
N LYS A 31 2.14 -20.13 4.37
CA LYS A 31 2.64 -18.92 5.02
C LYS A 31 1.55 -18.53 6.00
N ALA A 32 1.90 -18.52 7.29
CA ALA A 32 1.00 -18.12 8.35
C ALA A 32 0.32 -16.81 7.94
N GLN A 33 -1.00 -16.87 7.83
CA GLN A 33 -1.84 -15.69 7.68
C GLN A 33 -1.50 -14.75 8.84
N VAL A 34 -1.30 -13.46 8.58
CA VAL A 34 -0.90 -12.46 9.58
C VAL A 34 -1.86 -12.56 10.78
N THR A 35 -1.38 -13.18 11.86
CA THR A 35 -2.13 -13.46 13.10
C THR A 35 -2.10 -12.28 14.08
N GLY A 36 -1.52 -11.15 13.68
CA GLY A 36 -1.54 -9.91 14.44
C GLY A 36 -2.89 -9.21 14.32
N LYS A 37 -3.35 -8.60 15.41
CA LYS A 37 -4.48 -7.67 15.38
C LYS A 37 -4.17 -6.57 14.35
N LEU A 38 -5.10 -6.32 13.43
CA LEU A 38 -4.95 -5.23 12.46
C LEU A 38 -4.95 -3.89 13.21
N GLU A 39 -3.90 -3.11 12.99
CA GLU A 39 -3.69 -1.82 13.64
C GLU A 39 -3.63 -0.70 12.62
N LYS A 40 -4.25 0.44 12.96
CA LYS A 40 -4.12 1.69 12.23
C LYS A 40 -2.82 2.37 12.66
N LYS A 41 -1.92 2.65 11.71
CA LYS A 41 -0.65 3.35 11.98
C LYS A 41 -0.52 4.56 11.06
N SER A 42 0.00 5.67 11.56
CA SER A 42 0.27 6.88 10.77
C SER A 42 1.73 6.95 10.35
N TYR A 43 1.99 7.59 9.22
CA TYR A 43 3.33 7.87 8.72
C TYR A 43 3.43 9.36 8.35
N PRO A 44 4.37 10.12 8.96
CA PRO A 44 5.23 9.69 10.08
C PRO A 44 4.41 9.30 11.33
N ALA A 45 5.04 8.50 12.21
CA ALA A 45 4.43 8.13 13.48
C ALA A 45 4.21 9.41 14.30
N LYS A 46 2.96 9.65 14.72
CA LYS A 46 2.59 10.86 15.44
C LYS A 46 2.46 10.61 16.94
N PRO A 47 3.13 11.39 17.82
CA PRO A 47 2.93 11.30 19.26
C PRO A 47 1.49 11.66 19.66
N ALA A 48 0.96 10.96 20.67
CA ALA A 48 -0.41 11.21 21.17
C ALA A 48 -0.60 12.60 21.81
N SER A 49 0.50 13.28 22.17
CA SER A 49 0.49 14.61 22.79
C SER A 49 0.26 15.77 21.82
N GLU A 50 0.39 15.52 20.51
CA GLU A 50 0.22 16.57 19.50
C GLU A 50 -1.26 16.79 19.15
N PRO A 51 -1.68 18.03 18.83
CA PRO A 51 -3.06 18.32 18.43
C PRO A 51 -3.51 17.49 17.22
N ALA A 52 -4.79 17.16 17.17
CA ALA A 52 -5.38 16.49 16.03
C ALA A 52 -5.21 17.35 14.76
N GLN A 53 -4.59 16.77 13.73
CA GLN A 53 -4.51 17.38 12.40
C GLN A 53 -5.78 17.04 11.60
N LEU A 54 -6.08 17.84 10.58
CA LEU A 54 -7.22 17.61 9.68
C LEU A 54 -7.12 16.26 8.95
N PHE A 55 -5.90 15.85 8.57
CA PHE A 55 -5.62 14.56 7.94
C PHE A 55 -4.17 14.12 8.22
N SER A 56 -3.86 12.86 7.96
CA SER A 56 -2.49 12.31 8.03
C SER A 56 -1.92 12.16 6.63
N SER A 57 -0.61 12.37 6.46
CA SER A 57 0.06 12.18 5.16
C SER A 57 -0.07 10.75 4.65
N ALA A 58 0.08 9.77 5.53
CA ALA A 58 -0.18 8.37 5.21
C ALA A 58 -0.70 7.59 6.42
N VAL A 59 -1.53 6.59 6.14
CA VAL A 59 -2.07 5.65 7.13
C VAL A 59 -2.02 4.24 6.58
N SER A 60 -1.56 3.28 7.39
CA SER A 60 -1.69 1.86 7.07
C SER A 60 -2.78 1.19 7.91
N TYR A 61 -3.38 0.15 7.35
CA TYR A 61 -4.22 -0.80 8.06
C TYR A 61 -3.97 -2.21 7.52
N GLY A 62 -3.40 -3.09 8.36
CA GLY A 62 -2.84 -4.35 7.88
C GLY A 62 -1.67 -4.10 6.94
N ASN A 63 -1.72 -4.69 5.74
CA ASN A 63 -0.72 -4.48 4.70
C ASN A 63 -1.10 -3.38 3.70
N LEU A 64 -2.29 -2.76 3.80
CA LEU A 64 -2.67 -1.66 2.92
C LEU A 64 -2.14 -0.33 3.46
N LEU A 65 -1.68 0.52 2.56
CA LEU A 65 -1.15 1.85 2.83
C LEU A 65 -1.91 2.86 1.96
N PHE A 66 -2.42 3.90 2.60
CA PHE A 66 -3.18 4.98 1.97
C PHE A 66 -2.37 6.28 2.12
N LEU A 67 -2.03 6.92 1.00
CA LEU A 67 -1.35 8.21 0.98
C LEU A 67 -2.36 9.32 0.63
N ALA A 68 -2.30 10.41 1.37
CA ALA A 68 -3.02 11.63 1.03
C ALA A 68 -2.48 12.26 -0.26
N GLY A 69 -3.27 13.17 -0.83
CA GLY A 69 -2.87 13.94 -2.00
C GLY A 69 -1.59 14.74 -1.75
N VAL A 70 -0.63 14.61 -2.67
CA VAL A 70 0.60 15.40 -2.68
C VAL A 70 0.55 16.35 -3.87
N GLY A 71 0.67 17.65 -3.59
CA GLY A 71 0.80 18.71 -4.59
C GLY A 71 2.19 19.31 -4.62
N ALA A 72 2.41 20.29 -5.49
CA ALA A 72 3.64 21.06 -5.61
C ALA A 72 3.32 22.55 -5.47
N HIS A 73 3.92 23.20 -4.46
CA HIS A 73 3.57 24.56 -4.04
C HIS A 73 4.71 25.55 -4.34
N PHE A 74 5.11 25.59 -5.60
CA PHE A 74 6.11 26.53 -6.12
C PHE A 74 5.73 26.95 -7.54
N GLN A 75 6.43 27.93 -8.11
CA GLN A 75 6.25 28.31 -9.52
C GLN A 75 7.05 27.38 -10.42
N GLY A 76 6.41 26.80 -11.43
CA GLY A 76 7.07 25.91 -12.37
C GLY A 76 6.15 25.39 -13.46
N THR A 77 6.72 24.52 -14.28
CA THR A 77 6.04 23.76 -15.33
C THR A 77 5.32 22.55 -14.74
N ILE A 78 4.35 22.00 -15.49
CA ILE A 78 3.68 20.76 -15.10
C ILE A 78 4.68 19.61 -14.93
N GLU A 79 5.73 19.55 -15.75
CA GLU A 79 6.79 18.55 -15.66
C GLU A 79 7.55 18.65 -14.33
N GLU A 80 7.91 19.86 -13.89
CA GLU A 80 8.57 20.10 -12.61
C GLU A 80 7.68 19.75 -11.42
N HIS A 81 6.40 20.15 -11.47
CA HIS A 81 5.42 19.80 -10.43
C HIS A 81 5.21 18.29 -10.36
N THR A 82 5.04 17.62 -11.51
CA THR A 82 4.85 16.17 -11.59
C THR A 82 6.06 15.44 -11.03
N LYS A 83 7.28 15.89 -11.38
CA LYS A 83 8.52 15.31 -10.85
C LYS A 83 8.57 15.45 -9.33
N HIS A 84 8.32 16.65 -8.81
CA HIS A 84 8.33 16.91 -7.38
C HIS A 84 7.33 16.02 -6.63
N VAL A 85 6.09 15.98 -7.11
CA VAL A 85 5.03 15.15 -6.50
C VAL A 85 5.43 13.68 -6.48
N LEU A 86 5.97 13.14 -7.57
CA LEU A 86 6.41 11.74 -7.64
C LEU A 86 7.63 11.45 -6.75
N ASP A 87 8.52 12.42 -6.55
CA ASP A 87 9.66 12.31 -5.61
C ASP A 87 9.17 12.30 -4.14
N GLU A 88 8.19 13.14 -3.80
CA GLU A 88 7.61 13.18 -2.46
C GLU A 88 6.77 11.93 -2.15
N LEU A 89 6.03 11.40 -3.13
CA LEU A 89 5.31 10.14 -2.99
C LEU A 89 6.27 8.96 -2.72
N ASP A 90 7.40 8.90 -3.43
CA ASP A 90 8.42 7.86 -3.21
C ASP A 90 9.03 7.95 -1.80
N LYS A 91 9.31 9.17 -1.31
CA LYS A 91 9.76 9.39 0.07
C LYS A 91 8.72 8.92 1.09
N ASN A 92 7.45 9.26 0.90
CA ASN A 92 6.36 8.87 1.79
C ASN A 92 6.15 7.36 1.81
N LEU A 93 6.21 6.71 0.64
CA LEU A 93 6.15 5.26 0.52
C LEU A 93 7.32 4.60 1.25
N THR A 94 8.55 5.08 1.02
CA THR A 94 9.76 4.56 1.64
C THR A 94 9.72 4.71 3.17
N ALA A 95 9.27 5.87 3.68
CA ALA A 95 9.11 6.12 5.11
C ALA A 95 8.10 5.17 5.78
N ALA A 96 7.16 4.61 5.01
CA ALA A 96 6.20 3.62 5.46
C ALA A 96 6.62 2.16 5.24
N GLY A 97 7.81 1.90 4.68
CA GLY A 97 8.28 0.55 4.33
C GLY A 97 7.69 0.00 3.01
N SER A 98 7.09 0.87 2.20
CA SER A 98 6.58 0.56 0.87
C SER A 98 7.59 1.00 -0.22
N SER A 99 7.15 1.08 -1.47
CA SER A 99 7.93 1.58 -2.63
C SER A 99 7.01 1.86 -3.81
N MET A 100 7.50 2.57 -4.84
CA MET A 100 6.74 2.83 -6.07
C MET A 100 6.27 1.54 -6.80
N GLU A 101 6.99 0.42 -6.64
CA GLU A 101 6.60 -0.88 -7.23
C GLU A 101 5.40 -1.52 -6.52
N LYS A 102 5.13 -1.14 -5.28
CA LYS A 102 4.04 -1.67 -4.45
C LYS A 102 2.75 -0.84 -4.56
N VAL A 103 2.71 0.14 -5.45
CA VAL A 103 1.52 0.99 -5.66
C VAL A 103 0.48 0.22 -6.45
N LEU A 104 -0.77 0.24 -5.96
CA LEU A 104 -1.90 -0.49 -6.53
C LEU A 104 -2.84 0.43 -7.32
N LYS A 105 -3.12 1.62 -6.77
CA LYS A 105 -4.07 2.61 -7.32
C LYS A 105 -3.47 4.00 -7.24
N VAL A 106 -3.64 4.80 -8.28
CA VAL A 106 -3.31 6.22 -8.31
C VAL A 106 -4.50 7.04 -8.78
N ASN A 107 -4.80 8.16 -8.12
CA ASN A 107 -5.64 9.22 -8.68
C ASN A 107 -4.75 10.42 -9.00
N VAL A 108 -4.94 10.99 -10.19
CA VAL A 108 -4.25 12.20 -10.64
C VAL A 108 -5.28 13.29 -10.87
N TYR A 109 -5.09 14.42 -10.21
CA TYR A 109 -5.91 15.62 -10.36
C TYR A 109 -5.06 16.70 -11.01
N LEU A 110 -5.41 17.09 -12.24
CA LEU A 110 -4.72 18.16 -12.97
C LEU A 110 -5.47 19.47 -12.78
N ASN A 111 -4.75 20.58 -12.61
CA ASN A 111 -5.39 21.90 -12.58
C ASN A 111 -5.98 22.28 -13.94
N ASP A 112 -5.29 21.91 -15.03
CA ASP A 112 -5.79 21.99 -16.40
C ASP A 112 -5.62 20.64 -17.09
N ILE A 113 -6.68 20.14 -17.74
CA ILE A 113 -6.64 18.88 -18.49
C ILE A 113 -5.69 18.94 -19.70
N ASN A 114 -5.40 20.14 -20.23
CA ASN A 114 -4.47 20.34 -21.35
C ASN A 114 -3.03 19.92 -21.00
N ASP A 115 -2.70 19.87 -19.72
CA ASP A 115 -1.39 19.44 -19.23
C ASP A 115 -1.20 17.91 -19.22
N TRP A 116 -2.24 17.14 -19.54
CA TRP A 116 -2.24 15.67 -19.46
C TRP A 116 -1.08 15.03 -20.23
N ALA A 117 -0.83 15.46 -21.46
CA ALA A 117 0.22 14.89 -22.29
C ALA A 117 1.62 15.15 -21.71
N LYS A 118 1.88 16.38 -21.24
CA LYS A 118 3.16 16.79 -20.64
C LYS A 118 3.40 16.08 -19.30
N MET A 119 2.39 16.05 -18.43
CA MET A 119 2.45 15.29 -17.16
C MET A 119 2.83 13.82 -17.40
N ASN A 120 2.23 13.19 -18.42
CA ASN A 120 2.52 11.78 -18.72
C ASN A 120 3.98 11.50 -19.10
N THR A 121 4.70 12.49 -19.66
CA THR A 121 6.13 12.32 -20.01
C THR A 121 7.00 12.09 -18.78
N VAL A 122 6.62 12.68 -17.64
CA VAL A 122 7.32 12.53 -16.35
C VAL A 122 6.74 11.39 -15.52
N TYR A 123 5.44 11.16 -15.62
CA TYR A 123 4.74 10.08 -14.92
C TYR A 123 5.19 8.69 -15.37
N GLY A 124 5.48 8.53 -16.67
CA GLY A 124 5.98 7.28 -17.24
C GLY A 124 7.35 6.90 -16.67
N GLY A 125 7.54 5.61 -16.36
CA GLY A 125 8.84 5.09 -15.89
C GLY A 125 9.11 5.25 -14.39
N ARG A 126 8.16 5.79 -13.61
CA ARG A 126 8.27 5.90 -12.15
C ARG A 126 7.75 4.68 -11.38
N TRP A 127 7.10 3.75 -12.09
CA TRP A 127 6.44 2.57 -11.52
C TRP A 127 7.27 1.32 -11.76
N GLY A 128 6.96 0.25 -11.02
CA GLY A 128 7.53 -1.07 -11.29
C GLY A 128 7.07 -1.66 -12.63
N LYS A 129 7.46 -2.91 -12.88
CA LYS A 129 7.10 -3.65 -14.11
C LYS A 129 5.59 -3.68 -14.38
N ILE A 130 4.78 -3.73 -13.31
CA ILE A 130 3.32 -3.66 -13.38
C ILE A 130 2.93 -2.28 -12.84
N PRO A 131 2.45 -1.36 -13.69
CA PRO A 131 2.02 -0.05 -13.22
C PRO A 131 0.70 -0.15 -12.43
N PRO A 132 0.43 0.80 -11.53
CA PRO A 132 -0.85 0.85 -10.81
C PRO A 132 -2.01 1.15 -11.75
N VAL A 133 -3.23 0.76 -11.35
CA VAL A 133 -4.42 1.27 -12.05
C VAL A 133 -4.56 2.77 -11.77
N ARG A 134 -5.01 3.55 -12.75
CA ARG A 134 -5.00 5.01 -12.69
C ARG A 134 -6.33 5.62 -13.10
N THR A 135 -6.74 6.66 -12.39
CA THR A 135 -7.79 7.60 -12.82
C THR A 135 -7.16 8.99 -12.92
N THR A 136 -7.49 9.73 -13.98
CA THR A 136 -7.05 11.12 -14.15
C THR A 136 -8.23 12.00 -14.49
N ILE A 137 -8.40 13.10 -13.76
CA ILE A 137 -9.43 14.11 -14.01
C ILE A 137 -8.83 15.52 -13.86
N ALA A 138 -9.56 16.53 -14.34
CA ALA A 138 -9.32 17.91 -13.98
C ALA A 138 -10.57 18.47 -13.28
N PRO A 139 -10.53 18.78 -11.97
CA PRO A 139 -11.67 19.35 -11.27
C PRO A 139 -11.93 20.81 -11.72
N ALA A 140 -13.21 21.16 -11.90
CA ALA A 140 -13.61 22.49 -12.38
C ALA A 140 -13.18 23.65 -11.46
N GLY A 141 -13.01 23.38 -10.16
CA GLY A 141 -12.57 24.37 -9.16
C GLY A 141 -11.06 24.48 -9.01
N GLY A 142 -10.27 23.74 -9.80
CA GLY A 142 -8.83 23.63 -9.63
C GLY A 142 -8.42 22.77 -8.43
N ILE A 143 -7.13 22.83 -8.10
CA ILE A 143 -6.54 22.08 -6.98
C ILE A 143 -5.89 23.02 -5.93
N PRO A 144 -5.81 22.63 -4.65
CA PRO A 144 -5.29 23.50 -3.58
C PRO A 144 -3.85 23.97 -3.78
N GLY A 145 -3.56 25.17 -3.25
CA GLY A 145 -2.18 25.65 -3.08
C GLY A 145 -1.43 25.96 -4.36
N ASN A 146 -2.12 26.38 -5.43
CA ASN A 146 -1.56 26.71 -6.74
C ASN A 146 -0.72 25.58 -7.36
N SER A 147 -1.01 24.32 -7.02
CA SER A 147 -0.39 23.19 -7.70
C SER A 147 -0.95 23.05 -9.12
N LEU A 148 -0.16 22.50 -10.02
CA LEU A 148 -0.61 22.09 -11.37
C LEU A 148 -1.05 20.63 -11.40
N VAL A 149 -0.58 19.81 -10.47
CA VAL A 149 -0.99 18.41 -10.29
C VAL A 149 -1.02 18.04 -8.80
N GLU A 150 -2.02 17.25 -8.42
CA GLU A 150 -2.09 16.60 -7.11
C GLU A 150 -2.31 15.10 -7.33
N ILE A 151 -1.61 14.26 -6.56
CA ILE A 151 -1.67 12.81 -6.72
C ILE A 151 -1.88 12.15 -5.35
N ASP A 152 -2.91 11.32 -5.25
CA ASP A 152 -3.12 10.37 -4.16
C ASP A 152 -2.89 8.93 -4.64
N LEU A 153 -2.60 8.03 -3.69
CA LEU A 153 -2.41 6.62 -4.03
C LEU A 153 -2.73 5.65 -2.89
N ILE A 154 -2.92 4.39 -3.29
CA ILE A 154 -3.00 3.23 -2.40
C ILE A 154 -1.89 2.25 -2.79
N ALA A 155 -1.15 1.78 -1.79
CA ALA A 155 -0.06 0.83 -1.93
C ALA A 155 -0.18 -0.29 -0.88
N TYR A 156 0.78 -1.21 -0.87
CA TYR A 156 0.96 -2.16 0.21
C TYR A 156 2.36 -2.10 0.84
N ILE A 157 2.50 -2.60 2.07
CA ILE A 157 3.77 -2.71 2.82
C ILE A 157 4.18 -4.17 2.87
#